data_AF-A0A2A4ZP93-F1
#
_entry.id   AF-A0A2A4ZP93-F1
#
_cell.length_a   1.000
_cell.length_b   1.000
_cell.length_c   1.000
_cell.angle_alpha   90.00
_cell.angle_beta   90.00
_cell.angle_gamma   90.00
#
_symmetry.space_group_name_H-M   'P 1'
#
loop_
_entity.id
_entity.type
_entity.pdbx_description
1 polymer ?
#
loop_
_entity_poly.entity_id
_entity_poly.type
_entity_poly.pdbx_seq_one_letter_code
_entity_poly.pdbx_strand_id
1 'polypeptide(L)'
;MNQYFIKIDPIKECVRAFGQSRMVSRWESGEIAFKSKGPTFAVKGSSQLAPEIQHGDELWIWTHEDNGGQGLVAKATAASADITGEVLRVILKDVVLVPSPFDFDKFKKNPGNGHYTGTRLLDYKSISRGTGVCLIEDDDYVDFVDVVEKFGGKFPSPSEANGLEIATPPSAVLMG
;
A
#
# COMPACT_ATOMS: atom_id res chain seq x y z
N MET A 1 11.22 13.47 2.73
CA MET A 1 10.45 12.40 2.08
C MET A 1 9.48 11.91 3.12
N ASN A 2 8.19 12.02 2.85
CA ASN A 2 7.15 11.57 3.76
C ASN A 2 6.74 10.13 3.39
N GLN A 3 6.15 9.43 4.34
CA GLN A 3 5.63 8.08 4.15
C GLN A 3 4.12 8.10 4.34
N TYR A 4 3.40 7.46 3.42
CA TYR A 4 1.95 7.42 3.44
C TYR A 4 1.42 5.99 3.39
N PHE A 5 0.35 5.76 4.13
CA PHE A 5 -0.45 4.56 4.06
C PHE A 5 -1.70 4.83 3.24
N ILE A 6 -1.89 4.08 2.16
CA ILE A 6 -3.01 4.22 1.23
C ILE A 6 -3.87 2.97 1.33
N LYS A 7 -5.09 3.10 1.87
CA LYS A 7 -6.11 2.04 1.81
C LYS A 7 -7.03 2.28 0.62
N ILE A 8 -7.10 1.33 -0.29
CA ILE A 8 -7.86 1.44 -1.53
C ILE A 8 -8.89 0.32 -1.72
N ASP A 9 -9.98 0.62 -2.42
CA ASP A 9 -10.82 -0.37 -3.08
C ASP A 9 -10.20 -0.70 -4.45
N PRO A 10 -9.66 -1.91 -4.65
CA PRO A 10 -8.92 -2.24 -5.86
C PRO A 10 -9.78 -2.22 -7.13
N ILE A 11 -11.12 -2.28 -7.01
CA ILE A 11 -12.05 -2.25 -8.14
C ILE A 11 -12.39 -0.81 -8.52
N LYS A 12 -12.63 0.05 -7.53
CA LYS A 12 -13.12 1.41 -7.77
C LYS A 12 -12.02 2.43 -8.00
N GLU A 13 -10.86 2.22 -7.37
CA GLU A 13 -9.86 3.28 -7.20
C GLU A 13 -8.57 3.01 -7.98
N CYS A 14 -8.46 1.84 -8.64
CA CYS A 14 -7.38 1.54 -9.58
C CYS A 14 -7.86 1.72 -11.02
N VAL A 15 -7.39 2.76 -11.70
CA VAL A 15 -7.85 3.11 -13.08
C VAL A 15 -7.53 2.01 -14.11
N ARG A 16 -6.64 1.07 -13.79
CA ARG A 16 -6.26 -0.08 -14.63
C ARG A 16 -6.37 -1.44 -13.95
N ALA A 17 -7.17 -1.54 -12.88
CA ALA A 17 -7.43 -2.78 -12.14
C ALA A 17 -6.17 -3.53 -11.64
N PHE A 18 -5.07 -2.82 -11.38
CA PHE A 18 -3.83 -3.43 -10.93
C PHE A 18 -3.86 -3.90 -9.47
N GLY A 19 -4.80 -3.40 -8.65
CA GLY A 19 -4.86 -3.65 -7.21
C GLY A 19 -4.91 -5.14 -6.80
N GLN A 20 -5.35 -6.04 -7.68
CA GLN A 20 -5.37 -7.49 -7.42
C GLN A 20 -4.20 -8.25 -8.07
N SER A 21 -3.41 -7.59 -8.92
CA SER A 21 -2.34 -8.25 -9.67
C SER A 21 -1.13 -8.53 -8.78
N ARG A 22 -0.50 -9.69 -8.98
CA ARG A 22 0.81 -10.01 -8.38
C ARG A 22 1.98 -9.81 -9.35
N MET A 23 1.75 -9.06 -10.43
CA MET A 23 2.77 -8.72 -11.42
C MET A 23 3.17 -7.25 -11.28
N VAL A 24 4.43 -6.97 -10.92
CA VAL A 24 4.95 -5.60 -10.73
C VAL A 24 4.66 -4.70 -11.94
N SER A 25 4.84 -5.21 -13.16
CA SER A 25 4.60 -4.45 -14.41
C SER A 25 3.15 -3.99 -14.62
N ARG A 26 2.19 -4.55 -13.88
CA ARG A 26 0.79 -4.07 -13.88
C ARG A 26 0.58 -2.88 -12.96
N TRP A 27 1.40 -2.76 -11.92
CA TRP A 27 1.36 -1.66 -10.94
C TRP A 27 2.22 -0.47 -11.35
N GLU A 28 3.35 -0.74 -11.99
CA GLU A 28 4.29 0.30 -12.42
C GLU A 28 3.60 1.31 -13.36
N SER A 29 3.82 2.60 -13.12
CA SER A 29 3.09 3.70 -13.80
C SER A 29 1.56 3.62 -13.66
N GLY A 30 1.06 2.83 -12.71
CA GLY A 30 -0.35 2.71 -12.37
C GLY A 30 -0.84 3.98 -11.68
N GLU A 31 -2.13 4.26 -11.86
CA GLU A 31 -2.81 5.39 -11.23
C GLU A 31 -3.79 4.91 -10.17
N ILE A 32 -3.60 5.40 -8.94
CA ILE A 32 -4.58 5.33 -7.87
C ILE A 32 -5.37 6.64 -7.87
N ALA A 33 -6.70 6.55 -7.91
CA ALA A 33 -7.60 7.69 -7.87
C ALA A 33 -8.75 7.43 -6.91
N PHE A 34 -8.90 8.25 -5.88
CA PHE A 34 -10.04 8.15 -4.96
C PHE A 34 -10.52 9.51 -4.46
N LYS A 35 -11.78 9.51 -4.03
CA LYS A 35 -12.48 10.71 -3.56
C LYS A 35 -11.95 11.13 -2.20
N SER A 36 -10.95 12.02 -2.21
CA SER A 36 -10.34 12.58 -1.02
C SER A 36 -9.86 14.00 -1.28
N LYS A 37 -9.88 14.81 -0.23
CA LYS A 37 -9.30 16.16 -0.20
C LYS A 37 -7.81 16.16 0.14
N GLY A 38 -7.21 14.99 0.32
CA GLY A 38 -5.80 14.82 0.61
C GLY A 38 -5.54 13.80 1.74
N PRO A 39 -4.28 13.68 2.18
CA PRO A 39 -3.91 12.84 3.32
C PRO A 39 -4.42 13.39 4.65
N THR A 40 -4.64 12.50 5.61
CA THR A 40 -5.01 12.86 6.98
C THR A 40 -4.03 12.28 7.99
N PHE A 41 -4.07 12.80 9.22
CA PHE A 41 -3.40 12.14 10.34
C PHE A 41 -4.20 10.92 10.81
N ALA A 42 -3.50 9.85 11.21
CA ALA A 42 -4.11 8.62 11.74
C ALA A 42 -4.57 8.82 13.21
N VAL A 43 -5.54 9.72 13.41
CA VAL A 43 -6.08 10.08 14.73
C VAL A 43 -7.59 9.89 14.73
N LYS A 44 -8.11 9.14 15.71
CA LYS A 44 -9.53 8.85 15.83
C LYS A 44 -10.34 10.15 15.96
N GLY A 45 -11.32 10.34 15.06
CA GLY A 45 -12.21 11.50 15.06
C GLY A 45 -11.60 12.79 14.49
N SER A 46 -10.34 12.77 14.06
CA SER A 46 -9.72 13.92 13.40
C SER A 46 -9.99 13.89 11.89
N SER A 47 -10.34 15.05 11.34
CA SER A 47 -10.37 15.31 9.89
C SER A 47 -9.21 16.21 9.45
N GLN A 48 -8.21 16.40 10.32
CA GLN A 48 -7.06 17.24 10.05
C GLN A 48 -6.28 16.69 8.86
N LEU A 49 -6.08 17.55 7.86
CA LEU A 49 -5.24 17.25 6.71
C LEU A 49 -3.77 17.18 7.13
N ALA A 50 -3.10 16.14 6.67
CA ALA A 50 -1.65 16.01 6.74
C ALA A 50 -1.01 16.66 5.49
N PRO A 51 0.33 16.77 5.42
CA PRO A 51 1.00 17.27 4.22
C PRO A 51 0.55 16.53 2.96
N GLU A 52 0.53 17.24 1.84
CA GLU A 52 0.20 16.65 0.54
C GLU A 52 1.29 15.68 0.08
N ILE A 53 0.90 14.66 -0.68
CA ILE A 53 1.85 13.75 -1.33
C ILE A 53 2.62 14.53 -2.39
N GLN A 54 3.94 14.42 -2.36
CA GLN A 54 4.85 15.03 -3.33
C GLN A 54 5.59 13.97 -4.14
N HIS A 55 6.25 14.39 -5.22
CA HIS A 55 7.16 13.52 -5.96
C HIS A 55 8.24 12.96 -5.03
N GLY A 56 8.44 11.65 -5.08
CA GLY A 56 9.47 10.96 -4.30
C GLY A 56 8.99 10.49 -2.92
N ASP A 57 7.77 10.80 -2.50
CA ASP A 57 7.22 10.27 -1.24
C ASP A 57 6.95 8.76 -1.33
N GLU A 58 7.09 8.09 -0.19
CA GLU A 58 6.92 6.64 -0.08
C GLU A 58 5.45 6.29 0.20
N LEU A 59 4.95 5.26 -0.50
CA LEU A 59 3.56 4.84 -0.45
C LEU A 59 3.45 3.37 -0.07
N TRP A 60 2.67 3.08 0.96
CA TRP A 60 2.32 1.74 1.41
C TRP A 60 0.87 1.44 1.06
N ILE A 61 0.64 0.49 0.16
CA ILE A 61 -0.66 0.28 -0.47
C ILE A 61 -1.34 -0.94 0.14
N TRP A 62 -2.50 -0.69 0.72
CA TRP A 62 -3.41 -1.66 1.32
C TRP A 62 -4.68 -1.77 0.50
N THR A 63 -5.08 -2.98 0.14
CA THR A 63 -6.29 -3.25 -0.64
C THR A 63 -7.42 -3.77 0.25
N HIS A 64 -8.61 -3.21 0.07
CA HIS A 64 -9.78 -3.48 0.89
C HIS A 64 -10.22 -4.95 0.75
N GLU A 65 -10.31 -5.64 1.88
CA GLU A 65 -10.48 -7.09 1.97
C GLU A 65 -11.87 -7.55 1.45
N ASP A 66 -12.91 -6.77 1.75
CA ASP A 66 -14.30 -7.11 1.36
C ASP A 66 -14.53 -7.22 -0.17
N ASN A 67 -13.60 -6.72 -1.00
CA ASN A 67 -13.69 -6.75 -2.47
C ASN A 67 -12.57 -7.58 -3.11
N GLY A 68 -12.09 -8.61 -2.40
CA GLY A 68 -11.01 -9.48 -2.86
C GLY A 68 -9.63 -8.84 -2.75
N GLY A 69 -9.49 -7.79 -1.93
CA GLY A 69 -8.18 -7.29 -1.51
C GLY A 69 -7.49 -8.26 -0.55
N GLN A 70 -6.18 -8.08 -0.38
CA GLN A 70 -5.32 -8.99 0.39
C GLN A 70 -4.65 -8.27 1.58
N GLY A 71 -5.19 -7.11 1.98
CA GLY A 71 -4.56 -6.24 2.95
C GLY A 71 -3.37 -5.48 2.34
N LEU A 72 -2.26 -5.37 3.07
CA LEU A 72 -1.04 -4.71 2.58
C LEU A 72 -0.40 -5.54 1.46
N VAL A 73 -0.28 -4.95 0.26
CA VAL A 73 0.11 -5.70 -0.95
C VAL A 73 1.33 -5.14 -1.67
N ALA A 74 1.62 -3.84 -1.54
CA ALA A 74 2.67 -3.19 -2.27
C ALA A 74 3.24 -1.99 -1.51
N LYS A 75 4.49 -1.66 -1.85
CA LYS A 75 5.18 -0.41 -1.58
C LYS A 75 5.50 0.24 -2.92
N ALA A 76 5.47 1.57 -2.99
CA ALA A 76 5.82 2.33 -4.18
C ALA A 76 6.39 3.70 -3.79
N THR A 77 6.88 4.41 -4.80
CA THR A 77 7.21 5.83 -4.70
C THR A 77 6.19 6.63 -5.52
N ALA A 78 5.81 7.81 -5.06
CA ALA A 78 4.99 8.73 -5.82
C ALA A 78 5.80 9.30 -7.00
N ALA A 79 5.39 8.97 -8.23
CA ALA A 79 5.92 9.62 -9.44
C ALA A 79 5.33 11.03 -9.60
N SER A 80 4.05 11.18 -9.28
CA SER A 80 3.34 12.45 -9.19
C SER A 80 2.09 12.27 -8.34
N ALA A 81 1.61 13.36 -7.75
CA ALA A 81 0.30 13.41 -7.12
C ALA A 81 -0.35 14.76 -7.43
N ASP A 82 -1.67 14.73 -7.64
CA ASP A 82 -2.47 15.94 -7.84
C ASP A 82 -3.85 15.77 -7.21
N ILE A 83 -4.42 16.90 -6.80
CA ILE A 83 -5.81 16.97 -6.34
C ILE A 83 -6.57 17.79 -7.37
N THR A 84 -7.46 17.13 -8.10
CA THR A 84 -8.34 17.77 -9.07
C THR A 84 -9.78 17.66 -8.58
N GLY A 85 -10.33 18.78 -8.10
CA GLY A 85 -11.65 18.82 -7.46
C GLY A 85 -11.63 18.10 -6.11
N GLU A 86 -12.37 17.00 -5.99
CA GLU A 86 -12.40 16.16 -4.78
C GLU A 86 -11.73 14.79 -4.99
N VAL A 87 -10.88 14.67 -6.01
CA VAL A 87 -10.19 13.42 -6.35
C VAL A 87 -8.69 13.64 -6.20
N LEU A 88 -8.08 12.86 -5.32
CA LEU A 88 -6.63 12.70 -5.24
C LEU A 88 -6.22 11.63 -6.24
N ARG A 89 -5.28 11.97 -7.14
CA ARG A 89 -4.65 11.05 -8.09
C ARG A 89 -3.19 10.90 -7.74
N VAL A 90 -2.69 9.68 -7.78
CA VAL A 90 -1.28 9.36 -7.53
C VAL A 90 -0.80 8.39 -8.59
N ILE A 91 0.29 8.74 -9.27
CA ILE A 91 0.99 7.86 -10.21
C ILE A 91 2.11 7.14 -9.46
N LEU A 92 2.16 5.82 -9.60
CA LEU A 92 3.13 4.96 -8.93
C LEU A 92 4.40 4.80 -9.77
N LYS A 93 5.56 4.77 -9.11
CA LYS A 93 6.83 4.29 -9.66
C LYS A 93 7.59 3.46 -8.63
N ASP A 94 8.63 2.75 -9.06
CA ASP A 94 9.52 1.96 -8.19
C ASP A 94 8.72 0.96 -7.34
N VAL A 95 7.74 0.28 -7.96
CA VAL A 95 6.81 -0.57 -7.22
C VAL A 95 7.49 -1.86 -6.76
N VAL A 96 7.33 -2.18 -5.48
CA VAL A 96 7.72 -3.46 -4.88
C VAL A 96 6.51 -4.12 -4.25
N LEU A 97 6.22 -5.35 -4.67
CA LEU A 97 5.13 -6.12 -4.07
C LEU A 97 5.59 -6.72 -2.74
N VAL A 98 4.74 -6.63 -1.71
CA VAL A 98 4.95 -7.31 -0.42
C VAL A 98 5.00 -8.82 -0.68
N PRO A 99 6.07 -9.54 -0.33
CA PRO A 99 6.20 -10.98 -0.65
C PRO A 99 5.03 -11.82 -0.17
N SER A 100 4.57 -11.59 1.07
CA SER A 100 3.45 -12.27 1.70
C SER A 100 2.39 -11.25 2.13
N PRO A 101 1.46 -10.82 1.24
CA PRO A 101 0.41 -9.89 1.61
C PRO A 101 -0.35 -10.33 2.87
N PHE A 102 -0.71 -9.37 3.70
CA PHE A 102 -1.38 -9.66 4.96
C PHE A 102 -2.43 -8.61 5.31
N ASP A 103 -3.48 -9.06 5.97
CA ASP A 103 -4.60 -8.27 6.44
C ASP A 103 -4.65 -8.20 7.97
N PHE A 104 -5.73 -7.61 8.49
CA PHE A 104 -5.93 -7.50 9.93
C PHE A 104 -6.18 -8.85 10.63
N ASP A 105 -6.57 -9.91 9.91
CA ASP A 105 -6.85 -11.22 10.54
C ASP A 105 -5.58 -11.90 11.08
N LYS A 106 -4.38 -11.43 10.71
CA LYS A 106 -3.12 -11.84 11.34
C LYS A 106 -2.96 -11.37 12.80
N PHE A 107 -3.74 -10.38 13.22
CA PHE A 107 -3.58 -9.71 14.50
C PHE A 107 -4.63 -10.14 15.52
N LYS A 108 -4.25 -10.12 16.80
CA LYS A 108 -5.18 -10.42 17.89
C LYS A 108 -6.31 -9.39 17.90
N LYS A 109 -7.54 -9.88 17.87
CA LYS A 109 -8.75 -9.06 18.05
C LYS A 109 -8.78 -8.53 19.48
N ASN A 110 -9.11 -7.25 19.64
CA ASN A 110 -9.32 -6.64 20.94
C ASN A 110 -10.83 -6.56 21.22
N PRO A 111 -11.33 -7.02 22.38
CA PRO A 111 -12.73 -6.84 22.77
C PRO A 111 -13.05 -5.35 22.91
N GLY A 112 -13.56 -4.76 21.83
CA GLY A 112 -14.19 -3.45 21.84
C GLY A 112 -14.12 -2.67 20.55
N ASN A 113 -13.00 -2.69 19.81
CA ASN A 113 -12.76 -1.74 18.70
C ASN A 113 -11.56 -2.14 17.81
N GLY A 114 -11.57 -3.27 17.10
CA GLY A 114 -10.56 -3.59 16.08
C GLY A 114 -9.43 -4.54 16.53
N HIS A 115 -8.23 -4.35 15.97
CA HIS A 115 -7.06 -5.23 16.16
C HIS A 115 -5.94 -4.50 16.91
N TYR A 116 -5.17 -5.23 17.74
CA TYR A 116 -3.91 -4.73 18.31
C TYR A 116 -2.76 -5.16 17.40
N THR A 117 -2.25 -4.19 16.65
CA THR A 117 -1.23 -4.38 15.61
C THR A 117 0.17 -4.04 16.08
N GLY A 118 0.27 -3.22 17.13
CA GLY A 118 1.53 -2.67 17.63
C GLY A 118 1.92 -1.33 17.00
N THR A 119 1.06 -0.73 16.18
CA THR A 119 1.28 0.60 15.58
C THR A 119 0.00 1.42 15.72
N ARG A 120 0.15 2.73 15.91
CA ARG A 120 -1.01 3.62 16.02
C ARG A 120 -1.79 3.67 14.70
N LEU A 121 -1.09 3.73 13.58
CA LEU A 121 -1.68 3.77 12.24
C LEU A 121 -2.56 2.55 11.94
N LEU A 122 -2.02 1.33 12.11
CA LEU A 122 -2.77 0.12 11.77
C LEU A 122 -3.88 -0.16 12.79
N ASP A 123 -3.68 0.19 14.06
CA ASP A 123 -4.77 0.15 15.06
C ASP A 123 -5.92 1.08 14.63
N TYR A 124 -5.60 2.31 14.21
CA TYR A 124 -6.58 3.26 13.66
C TYR A 124 -7.25 2.75 12.37
N LYS A 125 -6.50 2.14 11.45
CA LYS A 125 -7.06 1.62 10.20
C LYS A 125 -7.85 0.32 10.39
N SER A 126 -7.59 -0.44 11.45
CA SER A 126 -8.36 -1.65 11.78
C SER A 126 -9.81 -1.35 12.18
N ILE A 127 -10.06 -0.14 12.69
CA ILE A 127 -11.41 0.35 13.01
C ILE A 127 -12.04 1.16 11.88
N SER A 128 -11.22 1.75 11.01
CA SER A 128 -11.68 2.57 9.90
C SER A 128 -11.99 1.71 8.67
N ARG A 129 -13.28 1.66 8.31
CA ARG A 129 -13.77 0.91 7.13
C ARG A 129 -13.60 1.66 5.81
N GLY A 130 -13.16 2.92 5.84
CA GLY A 130 -13.04 3.74 4.64
C GLY A 130 -11.72 3.52 3.88
N THR A 131 -11.76 3.78 2.58
CA THR A 131 -10.56 4.05 1.78
C THR A 131 -9.99 5.42 2.13
N GLY A 132 -8.71 5.67 1.80
CA GLY A 132 -8.07 6.96 2.06
C GLY A 132 -6.57 6.87 2.29
N VAL A 133 -5.91 8.04 2.29
CA VAL A 133 -4.49 8.19 2.65
C VAL A 133 -4.36 8.65 4.11
N CYS A 134 -3.42 8.07 4.83
CA CYS A 134 -2.91 8.63 6.07
C CYS A 134 -1.40 8.86 5.98
N LEU A 135 -0.90 9.90 6.64
CA LEU A 135 0.53 10.03 6.91
C LEU A 135 0.95 8.93 7.91
N ILE A 136 2.09 8.30 7.66
CA ILE A 136 2.81 7.51 8.65
C ILE A 136 3.81 8.47 9.28
N GLU A 137 3.61 8.79 10.55
CA GLU A 137 4.50 9.70 11.26
C GLU A 137 5.82 8.98 11.60
N ASP A 138 6.93 9.74 11.68
CA ASP A 138 8.28 9.18 11.83
C ASP A 138 8.42 8.26 13.05
N ASP A 139 7.70 8.57 14.13
CA ASP A 139 7.69 7.79 15.37
C ASP A 139 6.93 6.47 15.24
N ASP A 140 5.89 6.41 14.41
CA ASP A 140 5.09 5.21 14.12
C ASP A 140 5.68 4.39 12.96
N TYR A 141 6.51 5.00 12.11
CA TYR A 141 7.06 4.37 10.92
C TYR A 141 7.96 3.16 11.23
N VAL A 142 8.78 3.25 12.28
CA VAL A 142 9.68 2.15 12.68
C VAL A 142 8.87 0.92 13.09
N ASP A 143 7.89 1.10 13.99
CA ASP A 143 7.02 0.02 14.44
C ASP A 143 6.18 -0.54 13.28
N PHE A 144 5.75 0.32 12.35
CA PHE A 144 5.04 -0.09 11.14
C PHE A 144 5.90 -0.99 10.26
N VAL A 145 7.15 -0.61 9.97
CA VAL A 145 8.05 -1.44 9.16
C VAL A 145 8.33 -2.77 9.84
N ASP A 146 8.51 -2.80 11.17
CA ASP A 146 8.71 -4.05 11.91
C ASP A 146 7.50 -5.01 11.78
N VAL A 147 6.28 -4.47 11.85
CA VAL A 147 5.05 -5.24 11.59
C VAL A 147 5.03 -5.77 10.16
N VAL A 148 5.36 -4.91 9.20
CA VAL A 148 5.41 -5.30 7.79
C VAL A 148 6.43 -6.39 7.53
N GLU A 149 7.65 -6.29 8.05
CA GLU A 149 8.66 -7.34 7.84
C GLU A 149 8.25 -8.66 8.49
N LYS A 150 7.60 -8.59 9.66
CA LYS A 150 7.15 -9.77 10.40
C LYS A 150 6.08 -10.58 9.66
N PHE A 151 5.12 -9.91 9.02
CA PHE A 151 3.97 -10.57 8.37
C PHE A 151 4.05 -10.57 6.84
N GLY A 152 4.58 -9.48 6.28
CA GLY A 152 4.79 -9.24 4.86
C GLY A 152 6.04 -9.88 4.29
N GLY A 153 7.03 -10.16 5.14
CA GLY A 153 8.37 -10.56 4.75
C GLY A 153 9.27 -9.35 4.47
N LYS A 154 10.58 -9.60 4.39
CA LYS A 154 11.56 -8.56 4.11
C LYS A 154 11.45 -8.07 2.68
N PHE A 155 11.51 -6.76 2.50
CA PHE A 155 11.62 -6.16 1.17
C PHE A 155 13.03 -6.39 0.63
N PRO A 156 13.19 -6.85 -0.62
CA PRO A 156 14.50 -6.91 -1.24
C PRO A 156 15.08 -5.50 -1.28
N SER A 157 16.35 -5.37 -0.91
CA SER A 157 17.05 -4.10 -1.07
C SER A 157 17.11 -3.72 -2.57
N PRO A 158 17.17 -2.43 -2.93
CA PRO A 158 17.26 -2.01 -4.33
C PRO A 158 18.41 -2.66 -5.12
N SER A 159 19.47 -3.08 -4.43
CA SER A 159 20.60 -3.85 -4.97
C SER A 159 20.29 -5.31 -5.31
N GLU A 160 19.28 -5.91 -4.68
CA GLU A 160 18.90 -7.33 -4.87
C GLU A 160 17.80 -7.51 -5.93
N ALA A 161 17.00 -6.47 -6.19
CA ALA A 161 15.93 -6.51 -7.19
C ALA A 161 16.43 -6.64 -8.65
N ASN A 162 17.69 -6.29 -8.93
CA ASN A 162 18.32 -6.47 -10.23
C ASN A 162 18.90 -7.88 -10.46
N GLY A 163 18.78 -8.79 -9.48
CA GLY A 163 19.37 -10.14 -9.54
C GLY A 163 18.38 -11.29 -9.72
N LEU A 164 17.07 -11.04 -9.70
CA LEU A 164 16.06 -12.08 -9.95
C LEU A 164 15.47 -11.93 -11.36
N GLU A 165 16.21 -12.39 -12.36
CA GLU A 165 15.55 -13.01 -13.50
C GLU A 165 14.77 -14.21 -12.95
N ILE A 166 13.45 -14.06 -12.84
CA ILE A 166 12.56 -15.20 -12.65
C ILE A 166 12.82 -16.09 -13.85
N ALA A 167 13.52 -17.21 -13.62
CA ALA A 167 13.88 -18.16 -14.65
C ALA A 167 12.64 -18.53 -15.45
N THR A 168 12.58 -18.04 -16.69
CA THR A 168 11.63 -18.53 -17.68
C THR A 168 11.90 -20.02 -17.84
N PRO A 169 10.91 -20.92 -17.68
CA PRO A 169 11.14 -22.31 -18.01
C PRO A 169 11.58 -22.38 -19.49
N PRO A 170 12.56 -23.22 -19.84
CA PRO A 170 13.07 -23.28 -21.19
C PRO A 170 11.92 -23.56 -22.14
N SER A 171 11.73 -22.64 -23.10
CA SER A 171 10.86 -22.88 -24.24
C SER A 171 11.38 -24.11 -24.97
N ALA A 172 10.65 -25.22 -24.86
CA ALA A 172 10.86 -26.38 -25.70
C ALA A 172 10.48 -26.00 -27.14
N VAL A 173 11.50 -25.64 -27.90
CA VAL A 173 11.53 -25.37 -29.34
C VAL A 173 12.79 -26.14 -29.76
N LEU A 174 12.74 -27.30 -30.42
CA LEU A 174 12.18 -27.54 -31.75
C LEU A 174 12.34 -29.03 -32.14
N MET A 175 11.47 -29.45 -33.06
CA MET A 175 11.69 -30.37 -34.20
C MET A 175 11.76 -31.88 -33.98
N GLY A 176 10.79 -32.54 -34.61
CA GLY A 176 10.68 -33.96 -34.93
C GLY A 176 9.30 -34.21 -35.53
#